data_AF-A0A812XMP2-F1
#
_entry.id   AF-A0A812XMP2-F1
#
_cell.length_a   1.000
_cell.length_b   1.000
_cell.length_c   1.000
_cell.angle_alpha   90.00
_cell.angle_beta   90.00
_cell.angle_gamma   90.00
#
_symmetry.space_group_name_H-M   'P 1'
#
loop_
_entity.id
_entity.type
_entity.pdbx_description
1 polymer ?
#
loop_
_entity_poly.entity_id
_entity_poly.type
_entity_poly.pdbx_seq_one_letter_code
_entity_poly.pdbx_strand_id
1 'polypeptide(L)'
;MEVMFDMSKKEQGNPSNNYKKLHRRIKQDYKVSTNKEVINIERLRVANLVIFAGPREMFTVDEFTALKDYLADGGSILFLVGEGGEGKSNTNVNYLLEEFGMSINNDAVVRTVYHKYHHPKECLITHGTICRDLVRAANGEKKKEKENNDKLALNITKEDAETVTLAKDDGGLEFVFPYGATLNAQKPAVPILSSGKLGCCMTTFEDTKTT
;
A
#
# COMPACT_ATOMS: atom_id res chain seq x y z
N MET A 1 -18.96 -10.91 -1.07
CA MET A 1 -18.02 -9.82 -0.79
C MET A 1 -18.01 -8.88 -2.00
N GLU A 2 -18.29 -7.61 -1.77
CA GLU A 2 -18.35 -6.57 -2.81
C GLU A 2 -17.20 -5.57 -2.64
N VAL A 3 -16.55 -5.24 -3.75
CA VAL A 3 -15.46 -4.26 -3.82
C VAL A 3 -15.94 -3.04 -4.59
N MET A 4 -15.88 -1.88 -3.96
CA MET A 4 -16.28 -0.61 -4.56
C MET A 4 -15.04 0.22 -4.90
N PHE A 5 -14.96 0.69 -6.14
CA PHE A 5 -14.02 1.73 -6.55
C PHE A 5 -14.70 3.09 -6.45
N ASP A 6 -14.13 3.99 -5.68
CA ASP A 6 -14.61 5.37 -5.63
C ASP A 6 -14.06 6.19 -6.81
N MET A 7 -14.91 7.02 -7.38
CA MET A 7 -14.62 7.95 -8.48
C MET A 7 -15.14 9.37 -8.16
N SER A 8 -15.48 9.65 -6.90
CA SER A 8 -16.10 10.92 -6.49
C SER A 8 -15.07 12.05 -6.38
N LYS A 9 -13.80 11.75 -6.03
CA LYS A 9 -12.72 12.72 -5.82
C LYS A 9 -11.75 12.80 -6.99
N LYS A 10 -12.24 12.56 -8.21
CA LYS A 10 -11.43 12.58 -9.45
C LYS A 10 -10.20 11.68 -9.36
N GLU A 11 -10.41 10.47 -8.86
CA GLU A 11 -9.41 9.44 -8.67
C GLU A 11 -8.62 9.20 -9.96
N GLN A 12 -7.29 9.16 -9.83
CA GLN A 12 -6.42 8.85 -10.94
C GLN A 12 -6.69 7.42 -11.47
N GLY A 13 -6.92 6.46 -10.58
CA GLY A 13 -7.19 5.06 -10.89
C GLY A 13 -8.64 4.81 -11.29
N ASN A 14 -8.90 4.86 -12.58
CA ASN A 14 -10.20 4.57 -13.17
C ASN A 14 -10.29 3.07 -13.59
N PRO A 15 -11.25 2.29 -13.03
CA PRO A 15 -11.46 0.88 -13.39
C PRO A 15 -11.71 0.65 -14.89
N SER A 16 -12.29 1.64 -15.56
CA SER A 16 -12.61 1.60 -16.98
C SER A 16 -11.43 1.95 -17.88
N ASN A 17 -10.35 2.53 -17.34
CA ASN A 17 -9.20 3.00 -18.14
C ASN A 17 -7.87 2.34 -17.71
N ASN A 18 -7.17 2.93 -16.75
CA ASN A 18 -5.82 2.51 -16.35
C ASN A 18 -5.84 1.29 -15.42
N TYR A 19 -6.94 1.03 -14.71
CA TYR A 19 -7.05 -0.10 -13.78
C TYR A 19 -7.79 -1.30 -14.38
N LYS A 20 -7.96 -1.36 -15.71
CA LYS A 20 -8.66 -2.44 -16.44
C LYS A 20 -8.19 -3.85 -16.03
N LYS A 21 -6.87 -4.06 -15.90
CA LYS A 21 -6.30 -5.37 -15.54
C LYS A 21 -6.64 -5.76 -14.10
N LEU A 22 -6.50 -4.81 -13.16
CA LEU A 22 -6.87 -5.01 -11.76
C LEU A 22 -8.37 -5.28 -11.62
N HIS A 23 -9.20 -4.43 -12.24
CA HIS A 23 -10.65 -4.59 -12.26
C HIS A 23 -11.07 -5.96 -12.82
N ARG A 24 -10.47 -6.39 -13.94
CA ARG A 24 -10.74 -7.72 -14.53
C ARG A 24 -10.36 -8.85 -13.58
N ARG A 25 -9.25 -8.73 -12.85
CA ARG A 25 -8.79 -9.76 -11.91
C ARG A 25 -9.70 -9.85 -10.70
N ILE A 26 -10.09 -8.72 -10.10
CA ILE A 26 -11.00 -8.70 -8.94
C ILE A 26 -12.38 -9.22 -9.32
N LYS A 27 -12.87 -8.88 -10.52
CA LYS A 27 -14.18 -9.32 -11.02
C LYS A 27 -14.29 -10.84 -11.22
N GLN A 28 -13.18 -11.58 -11.26
CA GLN A 28 -13.21 -13.05 -11.36
C GLN A 28 -13.78 -13.69 -10.09
N ASP A 29 -13.45 -13.12 -8.92
CA ASP A 29 -13.77 -13.72 -7.62
C ASP A 29 -14.79 -12.90 -6.82
N TYR A 30 -14.92 -11.60 -7.13
CA TYR A 30 -15.73 -10.65 -6.36
C TYR A 30 -16.65 -9.80 -7.24
N LYS A 31 -17.75 -9.34 -6.65
CA LYS A 31 -18.62 -8.33 -7.27
C LYS A 31 -17.92 -6.97 -7.18
N VAL A 32 -17.89 -6.23 -8.29
CA VAL A 32 -17.25 -4.92 -8.35
C VAL A 32 -18.27 -3.84 -8.71
N SER A 33 -18.32 -2.77 -7.92
CA SER A 33 -19.14 -1.58 -8.16
C SER A 33 -18.28 -0.32 -8.23
N THR A 34 -18.84 0.75 -8.80
CA THR A 34 -18.18 2.06 -8.91
C THR A 34 -19.08 3.14 -8.36
N ASN A 35 -18.60 3.95 -7.42
CA ASN A 35 -19.31 5.12 -6.93
C ASN A 35 -18.82 6.39 -7.64
N LYS A 36 -19.75 7.22 -8.13
CA LYS A 36 -19.44 8.50 -8.80
C LYS A 36 -20.06 9.71 -8.09
N GLU A 37 -20.83 9.46 -7.04
CA GLU A 37 -21.53 10.50 -6.30
C GLU A 37 -20.87 10.70 -4.94
N VAL A 38 -21.37 11.68 -4.19
CA VAL A 38 -20.84 12.02 -2.86
C VAL A 38 -20.85 10.81 -1.94
N ILE A 39 -19.79 10.71 -1.13
CA ILE A 39 -19.58 9.60 -0.20
C ILE A 39 -20.59 9.71 0.95
N ASN A 40 -21.45 8.70 1.05
CA ASN A 40 -22.45 8.57 2.12
C ASN A 40 -22.35 7.18 2.76
N ILE A 41 -22.69 7.09 4.05
CA ILE A 41 -22.65 5.84 4.81
C ILE A 41 -23.49 4.72 4.17
N GLU A 42 -24.66 5.05 3.64
CA GLU A 42 -25.56 4.06 3.01
C GLU A 42 -24.92 3.39 1.79
N ARG A 43 -24.09 4.14 1.03
CA ARG A 43 -23.39 3.61 -0.13
C ARG A 43 -22.18 2.77 0.28
N LEU A 44 -21.42 3.26 1.25
CA LEU A 44 -20.25 2.56 1.76
C LEU A 44 -20.63 1.18 2.29
N ARG A 45 -21.76 1.07 3.00
CA ARG A 45 -22.29 -0.20 3.55
C ARG A 45 -22.61 -1.27 2.51
N VAL A 46 -22.79 -0.90 1.23
CA VAL A 46 -23.01 -1.88 0.15
C VAL A 46 -21.74 -2.69 -0.13
N ALA A 47 -20.56 -2.10 0.12
CA ALA A 47 -19.28 -2.74 -0.12
C ALA A 47 -18.64 -3.25 1.17
N ASN A 48 -17.78 -4.26 1.03
CA ASN A 48 -16.92 -4.74 2.13
C ASN A 48 -15.53 -4.09 2.05
N LEU A 49 -15.11 -3.71 0.85
CA LEU A 49 -13.85 -3.01 0.60
C LEU A 49 -14.12 -1.82 -0.32
N VAL A 50 -13.70 -0.63 0.12
CA VAL A 50 -13.76 0.59 -0.68
C VAL A 50 -12.35 1.01 -1.06
N ILE A 51 -12.10 1.26 -2.35
CA ILE A 51 -10.80 1.59 -2.91
C ILE A 51 -10.81 3.03 -3.41
N PHE A 52 -9.95 3.86 -2.84
CA PHE A 52 -9.65 5.22 -3.28
C PHE A 52 -8.32 5.21 -4.02
N ALA A 53 -8.39 5.18 -5.36
CA ALA A 53 -7.21 5.03 -6.20
C ALA A 53 -6.67 6.39 -6.66
N GLY A 54 -5.91 7.06 -5.81
CA GLY A 54 -5.28 8.36 -6.06
C GLY A 54 -6.30 9.49 -6.09
N PRO A 55 -6.99 9.78 -4.96
CA PRO A 55 -7.93 10.90 -4.87
C PRO A 55 -7.21 12.23 -5.14
N ARG A 56 -7.86 13.13 -5.88
CA ARG A 56 -7.31 14.41 -6.32
C ARG A 56 -8.09 15.63 -5.87
N GLU A 57 -9.04 15.40 -4.97
CA GLU A 57 -9.85 16.43 -4.35
C GLU A 57 -9.87 16.22 -2.84
N MET A 58 -10.20 17.30 -2.13
CA MET A 58 -10.35 17.27 -0.68
C MET A 58 -11.68 16.61 -0.30
N PHE A 59 -11.61 15.87 0.80
CA PHE A 59 -12.75 15.30 1.50
C PHE A 59 -13.32 16.32 2.48
N THR A 60 -14.64 16.32 2.62
CA THR A 60 -15.34 17.13 3.62
C THR A 60 -15.36 16.42 4.97
N VAL A 61 -15.69 17.17 6.02
CA VAL A 61 -15.82 16.61 7.38
C VAL A 61 -16.92 15.54 7.44
N ASP A 62 -18.01 15.72 6.71
CA ASP A 62 -19.11 14.75 6.64
C ASP A 62 -18.68 13.44 5.98
N GLU A 63 -17.88 13.53 4.92
CA GLU A 63 -17.33 12.34 4.25
C GLU A 63 -16.36 11.59 5.16
N PHE A 64 -15.49 12.29 5.88
CA PHE A 64 -14.62 11.65 6.87
C PHE A 64 -15.41 10.99 8.00
N THR A 65 -16.49 11.62 8.46
CA THR A 65 -17.38 11.03 9.47
C THR A 65 -18.00 9.73 8.93
N ALA A 66 -18.52 9.75 7.70
CA ALA A 66 -19.06 8.55 7.06
C ALA A 66 -18.02 7.43 6.89
N LEU A 67 -16.76 7.76 6.57
CA LEU A 67 -15.68 6.78 6.45
C LEU A 67 -15.31 6.16 7.80
N LYS A 68 -15.31 6.97 8.88
CA LYS A 68 -15.06 6.47 10.24
C LYS A 68 -16.18 5.55 10.71
N ASP A 69 -17.44 5.91 10.47
CA ASP A 69 -18.59 5.07 10.80
C ASP A 69 -18.55 3.75 10.01
N TYR A 70 -18.19 3.81 8.73
CA TYR A 70 -18.01 2.61 7.90
C TYR A 70 -16.88 1.69 8.41
N LEU A 71 -15.76 2.25 8.87
CA LEU A 71 -14.68 1.46 9.49
C LEU A 71 -15.13 0.84 10.82
N ALA A 72 -15.90 1.57 11.63
CA ALA A 72 -16.45 1.08 12.90
C ALA A 72 -17.46 -0.05 12.68
N ASP A 73 -18.23 -0.01 11.60
CA ASP A 73 -19.15 -1.08 11.16
C ASP A 73 -18.41 -2.33 10.62
N GLY A 74 -17.07 -2.31 10.56
CA GLY A 74 -16.24 -3.42 10.09
C GLY A 74 -15.94 -3.41 8.58
N GLY A 75 -16.25 -2.30 7.91
CA GLY A 75 -15.84 -2.04 6.54
C GLY A 75 -14.32 -1.92 6.40
N SER A 76 -13.78 -2.23 5.23
CA SER A 76 -12.36 -2.05 4.91
C SER A 76 -12.16 -0.96 3.87
N ILE A 77 -11.09 -0.18 4.03
CA ILE A 77 -10.71 0.90 3.09
C ILE A 77 -9.28 0.69 2.60
N LEU A 78 -9.07 0.91 1.31
CA LEU A 78 -7.74 0.94 0.69
C LEU A 78 -7.53 2.31 0.02
N PHE A 79 -6.59 3.08 0.56
CA PHE A 79 -6.07 4.29 -0.10
C PHE A 79 -4.81 3.95 -0.88
N LEU A 80 -4.77 4.37 -2.14
CA LEU A 80 -3.56 4.34 -2.98
C LEU A 80 -3.21 5.78 -3.33
N VAL A 81 -2.02 6.24 -2.97
CA VAL A 81 -1.56 7.61 -3.27
C VAL A 81 -0.21 7.53 -3.97
N GLY A 82 -0.01 8.42 -4.95
CA GLY A 82 1.21 8.47 -5.75
C GLY A 82 2.32 9.28 -5.08
N GLU A 83 3.40 9.48 -5.83
CA GLU A 83 4.51 10.36 -5.48
C GLU A 83 4.06 11.80 -5.17
N GLY A 84 4.85 12.49 -4.35
CA GLY A 84 4.53 13.83 -3.87
C GLY A 84 3.36 13.86 -2.88
N GLY A 85 2.84 12.70 -2.50
CA GLY A 85 1.89 12.50 -1.42
C GLY A 85 0.62 13.32 -1.58
N GLU A 86 0.19 13.88 -0.45
CA GLU A 86 -0.97 14.75 -0.36
C GLU A 86 -0.76 16.08 -1.08
N GLY A 87 0.44 16.65 -0.97
CA GLY A 87 0.77 17.97 -1.53
C GLY A 87 0.61 18.01 -3.06
N LYS A 88 1.15 16.99 -3.75
CA LYS A 88 1.01 16.88 -5.22
C LYS A 88 -0.38 16.44 -5.65
N SER A 89 -1.04 15.60 -4.84
CA SER A 89 -2.38 15.08 -5.17
C SER A 89 -3.49 16.09 -4.87
N ASN A 90 -3.21 17.17 -4.11
CA ASN A 90 -4.19 18.18 -3.70
C ASN A 90 -5.41 17.56 -3.00
N THR A 91 -5.14 16.66 -2.06
CA THR A 91 -6.16 16.02 -1.22
C THR A 91 -5.87 16.33 0.25
N ASN A 92 -6.62 15.73 1.18
CA ASN A 92 -6.46 15.90 2.64
C ASN A 92 -6.56 14.55 3.39
N VAL A 93 -6.14 13.46 2.73
CA VAL A 93 -6.29 12.08 3.23
C VAL A 93 -5.53 11.87 4.54
N ASN A 94 -4.41 12.57 4.77
CA ASN A 94 -3.66 12.44 6.02
C ASN A 94 -4.51 12.80 7.25
N TYR A 95 -5.50 13.69 7.11
CA TYR A 95 -6.43 14.02 8.19
C TYR A 95 -7.12 12.77 8.77
N LEU A 96 -7.50 11.82 7.92
CA LEU A 96 -8.07 10.54 8.36
C LEU A 96 -6.97 9.56 8.81
N LEU A 97 -5.90 9.44 8.03
CA LEU A 97 -4.87 8.43 8.27
C LEU A 97 -4.12 8.64 9.59
N GLU A 98 -3.91 9.89 9.99
CA GLU A 98 -3.17 10.24 11.20
C GLU A 98 -3.85 9.73 12.47
N GLU A 99 -5.19 9.70 12.49
CA GLU A 99 -5.98 9.11 13.59
C GLU A 99 -5.73 7.59 13.74
N PHE A 100 -5.33 6.92 12.65
CA PHE A 100 -4.95 5.51 12.65
C PHE A 100 -3.43 5.31 12.79
N GLY A 101 -2.65 6.38 13.01
CA GLY A 101 -1.20 6.32 13.14
C GLY A 101 -0.46 6.17 11.80
N MET A 102 -1.06 6.62 10.70
CA MET A 102 -0.44 6.62 9.36
C MET A 102 -0.36 8.04 8.80
N SER A 103 0.68 8.35 8.02
CA SER A 103 0.75 9.63 7.30
C SER A 103 1.59 9.46 6.03
N ILE A 104 1.10 9.99 4.91
CA ILE A 104 1.77 9.90 3.61
C ILE A 104 2.75 11.06 3.49
N ASN A 105 3.99 10.76 3.11
CA ASN A 105 5.04 11.77 2.92
C ASN A 105 4.91 12.45 1.55
N ASN A 106 5.32 13.71 1.47
CA ASN A 106 5.46 14.44 0.22
C ASN A 106 6.85 14.16 -0.38
N ASP A 107 7.08 12.91 -0.77
CA ASP A 107 8.35 12.45 -1.31
C ASP A 107 8.14 11.56 -2.55
N ALA A 108 9.24 11.13 -3.16
CA ALA A 108 9.22 10.16 -4.23
C ALA A 108 10.28 9.09 -3.98
N VAL A 109 9.89 7.83 -4.07
CA VAL A 109 10.84 6.72 -4.02
C VAL A 109 11.59 6.66 -5.35
N VAL A 110 12.91 6.74 -5.27
CA VAL A 110 13.82 6.59 -6.41
C VAL A 110 14.79 5.44 -6.17
N ARG A 111 15.19 4.79 -7.25
CA ARG A 111 16.24 3.78 -7.19
C ARG A 111 17.59 4.46 -7.01
N THR A 112 18.47 3.84 -6.25
CA THR A 112 19.87 4.31 -6.10
C THR A 112 20.77 3.82 -7.24
N VAL A 113 20.43 2.69 -7.84
CA VAL A 113 21.22 2.05 -8.91
C VAL A 113 20.31 1.75 -10.09
N TYR A 114 20.84 1.92 -11.30
CA TYR A 114 20.13 1.52 -12.52
C TYR A 114 19.94 0.00 -12.54
N HIS A 115 18.69 -0.45 -12.67
CA HIS A 115 18.36 -1.86 -12.81
C HIS A 115 17.04 -2.03 -13.56
N LYS A 116 17.09 -2.72 -14.72
CA LYS A 116 15.97 -3.19 -15.56
C LYS A 116 15.04 -2.13 -16.16
N TYR A 117 14.57 -1.16 -15.38
CA TYR A 117 13.61 -0.13 -15.80
C TYR A 117 14.33 1.13 -16.28
N HIS A 118 13.69 1.94 -17.13
CA HIS A 118 14.31 3.15 -17.64
C HIS A 118 14.15 4.33 -16.68
N HIS A 119 12.97 4.50 -16.06
CA HIS A 119 12.70 5.66 -15.23
C HIS A 119 13.20 5.47 -13.78
N PRO A 120 13.89 6.45 -13.17
CA PRO A 120 14.44 6.31 -11.81
C PRO A 120 13.39 6.06 -10.73
N LYS A 121 12.14 6.46 -10.97
CA LYS A 121 10.99 6.24 -10.08
C LYS A 121 10.28 4.91 -10.29
N GLU A 122 10.73 4.09 -11.24
CA GLU A 122 10.29 2.70 -11.41
C GLU A 122 11.22 1.80 -10.60
N CYS A 123 10.99 1.76 -9.29
CA CYS A 123 11.89 1.08 -8.35
C CYS A 123 11.53 -0.41 -8.27
N LEU A 124 12.49 -1.28 -8.57
CA LEU A 124 12.37 -2.70 -8.27
C LEU A 124 12.73 -2.94 -6.81
N ILE A 125 11.80 -3.51 -6.05
CA ILE A 125 11.98 -3.85 -4.64
C ILE A 125 12.02 -5.37 -4.54
N THR A 126 13.17 -5.92 -4.13
CA THR A 126 13.37 -7.37 -3.98
C THR A 126 13.15 -7.86 -2.54
N HIS A 127 13.64 -7.10 -1.55
CA HIS A 127 13.52 -7.43 -0.12
C HIS A 127 12.72 -6.36 0.63
N GLY A 128 11.52 -6.05 0.14
CA GLY A 128 10.64 -5.01 0.71
C GLY A 128 9.56 -5.53 1.65
N THR A 129 9.40 -6.85 1.81
CA THR A 129 8.32 -7.41 2.64
C THR A 129 8.74 -7.51 4.10
N ILE A 130 8.06 -6.75 4.97
CA ILE A 130 8.25 -6.84 6.43
C ILE A 130 7.46 -8.02 6.99
N CYS A 131 6.24 -8.23 6.46
CA CYS A 131 5.35 -9.30 6.90
C CYS A 131 5.61 -10.61 6.14
N ARG A 132 6.06 -11.65 6.86
CA ARG A 132 6.29 -12.99 6.26
C ARG A 132 5.01 -13.66 5.77
N ASP A 133 3.87 -13.38 6.38
CA ASP A 133 2.60 -13.95 5.94
C ASP A 133 2.17 -13.41 4.56
N LEU A 134 2.61 -12.20 4.19
CA LEU A 134 2.37 -11.65 2.85
C LEU A 134 3.09 -12.46 1.78
N VAL A 135 4.35 -12.83 2.04
CA VAL A 135 5.15 -13.68 1.15
C VAL A 135 4.48 -15.05 0.97
N ARG A 136 4.04 -15.66 2.07
CA ARG A 136 3.36 -16.95 2.06
C ARG A 136 2.05 -16.90 1.28
N ALA A 137 1.25 -15.86 1.48
CA ALA A 137 0.01 -15.63 0.74
C ALA A 137 0.27 -15.40 -0.76
N ALA A 138 1.32 -14.65 -1.11
CA ALA A 138 1.71 -14.42 -2.50
C ALA A 138 2.17 -15.71 -3.20
N ASN A 139 2.85 -16.60 -2.48
CA ASN A 139 3.27 -17.92 -2.99
C ASN A 139 2.14 -18.95 -3.03
N GLY A 140 0.92 -18.61 -2.58
CA GLY A 140 -0.22 -19.53 -2.54
C GLY A 140 -0.10 -20.61 -1.46
N GLU A 141 0.80 -20.44 -0.49
CA GLU A 141 0.98 -21.37 0.62
C GLU A 141 -0.18 -21.23 1.62
N LYS A 142 -0.72 -22.37 2.09
CA LYS A 142 -1.76 -22.37 3.13
C LYS A 142 -1.23 -21.77 4.43
N LYS A 143 -2.11 -21.11 5.20
CA LYS A 143 -1.78 -20.61 6.54
C LYS A 143 -1.30 -21.78 7.40
N LYS A 144 -0.04 -21.75 7.85
CA LYS A 144 0.48 -22.64 8.88
C LYS A 144 -0.40 -22.39 10.09
N GLU A 145 -1.09 -23.43 10.54
CA GLU A 145 -1.73 -23.40 11.85
C GLU A 145 -0.67 -23.01 12.87
N LYS A 146 -1.05 -22.23 13.90
CA LYS A 146 -0.12 -21.91 14.98
C LYS A 146 0.27 -23.22 15.65
N GLU A 147 1.40 -23.79 15.27
CA GLU A 147 2.10 -24.73 16.12
C GLU A 147 2.48 -23.96 17.39
N ASN A 148 1.84 -24.31 18.50
CA ASN A 148 2.33 -23.96 19.84
C ASN A 148 3.68 -24.67 20.04
N ASN A 149 4.74 -24.11 19.46
CA ASN A 149 6.10 -24.50 19.78
C ASN A 149 6.80 -23.29 20.40
N ASP A 150 6.60 -23.19 21.71
CA ASP A 150 7.27 -22.30 22.64
C ASP A 150 8.76 -22.70 22.84
N LYS A 151 9.47 -22.95 21.74
CA LYS A 151 10.89 -23.30 21.73
C LYS A 151 11.58 -22.63 20.56
N LEU A 152 11.99 -21.39 20.79
CA LEU A 152 13.09 -20.74 20.09
C LEU A 152 14.39 -21.50 20.43
N ALA A 153 14.61 -22.67 19.83
CA ALA A 153 15.86 -23.40 19.96
C ALA A 153 16.86 -22.85 18.93
N LEU A 154 17.68 -21.89 19.37
CA LEU A 154 18.96 -21.58 18.76
C LEU A 154 19.90 -22.79 18.93
N ASN A 155 19.84 -23.74 18.00
CA ASN A 155 20.91 -24.73 17.87
C ASN A 155 21.92 -24.21 16.84
N ILE A 156 22.85 -23.37 17.32
CA ILE A 156 24.05 -22.99 16.57
C ILE A 156 25.12 -24.03 16.90
N THR A 157 25.29 -25.02 16.02
CA THR A 157 26.53 -25.79 15.94
C THR A 157 27.55 -24.97 15.15
N LYS A 158 28.73 -24.78 15.74
CA LYS A 158 29.81 -23.87 15.25
C LYS A 158 30.46 -24.29 13.92
N GLU A 159 30.02 -25.38 13.30
CA GLU A 159 30.62 -25.93 12.07
C GLU A 159 29.82 -25.57 10.80
N ASP A 160 28.61 -25.00 10.93
CA ASP A 160 27.79 -24.52 9.81
C ASP A 160 27.95 -23.01 9.53
N ALA A 161 28.90 -22.33 10.18
CA ALA A 161 29.05 -20.88 10.06
C ALA A 161 29.50 -20.42 8.65
N GLU A 162 30.11 -21.31 7.85
CA GLU A 162 30.65 -20.97 6.52
C GLU A 162 29.77 -21.43 5.35
N THR A 163 28.82 -22.35 5.57
CA THR A 163 27.89 -22.82 4.53
C THR A 163 26.51 -22.16 4.62
N VAL A 164 26.20 -21.44 5.71
CA VAL A 164 24.94 -20.70 5.88
C VAL A 164 24.97 -19.30 5.25
N THR A 165 26.13 -18.80 4.82
CA THR A 165 26.27 -17.43 4.29
C THR A 165 25.91 -17.27 2.81
N LEU A 166 25.58 -18.36 2.10
CA LEU A 166 25.29 -18.31 0.65
C LEU A 166 23.96 -18.99 0.24
N ALA A 167 23.15 -19.46 1.20
CA ALA A 167 21.91 -20.20 0.92
C ALA A 167 20.71 -19.83 1.81
N LYS A 168 20.59 -18.56 2.20
CA LYS A 168 19.27 -17.96 2.45
C LYS A 168 19.08 -16.88 1.41
N ASP A 169 18.74 -17.34 0.20
CA ASP A 169 17.94 -16.54 -0.70
C ASP A 169 16.67 -16.25 0.09
N ASP A 170 16.60 -15.08 0.73
CA ASP A 170 15.45 -14.62 1.47
C ASP A 170 14.31 -14.62 0.46
N GLY A 171 13.53 -15.71 0.40
CA GLY A 171 12.44 -15.94 -0.54
C GLY A 171 11.36 -14.89 -0.40
N GLY A 172 11.68 -13.68 -0.86
CA GLY A 172 10.92 -12.46 -0.70
C GLY A 172 10.07 -12.22 -1.93
N LEU A 173 9.05 -11.38 -1.76
CA LEU A 173 8.21 -10.96 -2.87
C LEU A 173 8.94 -9.84 -3.63
N GLU A 174 9.31 -10.11 -4.87
CA GLU A 174 9.79 -9.07 -5.78
C GLU A 174 8.62 -8.33 -6.42
N PHE A 175 8.64 -7.00 -6.33
CA PHE A 175 7.63 -6.16 -6.98
C PHE A 175 8.22 -4.82 -7.43
N VAL A 176 7.53 -4.18 -8.37
CA VAL A 176 7.88 -2.83 -8.83
C VAL A 176 6.99 -1.84 -8.10
N PHE A 177 7.61 -0.79 -7.56
CA PHE A 177 6.92 0.33 -6.92
C PHE A 177 7.12 1.60 -7.77
N PRO A 178 6.27 1.82 -8.78
CA PRO A 178 6.43 2.93 -9.71
C PRO A 178 5.77 4.21 -9.17
N TYR A 179 6.50 5.33 -9.21
CA TYR A 179 5.99 6.68 -8.90
C TYR A 179 5.21 6.77 -7.58
N GLY A 180 5.73 6.12 -6.53
CA GLY A 180 5.10 6.10 -5.21
C GLY A 180 5.80 7.00 -4.19
N ALA A 181 5.04 7.39 -3.17
CA ALA A 181 5.53 8.06 -1.97
C ALA A 181 5.76 7.05 -0.84
N THR A 182 6.50 7.44 0.19
CA THR A 182 6.62 6.68 1.43
C THR A 182 5.55 7.05 2.44
N LEU A 183 5.43 6.23 3.49
CA LEU A 183 4.44 6.39 4.54
C LEU A 183 5.10 6.26 5.90
N ASN A 184 4.76 7.16 6.80
CA ASN A 184 5.07 7.06 8.22
C ASN A 184 3.99 6.20 8.89
N ALA A 185 4.41 5.21 9.66
CA ALA A 185 3.52 4.34 10.41
C ALA A 185 3.96 4.28 11.88
N GLN A 186 3.01 4.52 12.78
CA GLN A 186 3.14 4.36 14.22
C GLN A 186 1.95 3.57 14.76
N LYS A 187 2.08 3.02 15.98
CA LYS A 187 0.96 2.32 16.62
C LYS A 187 -0.28 3.22 16.65
N PRO A 188 -1.47 2.73 16.28
CA PRO A 188 -1.84 1.30 16.12
C PRO A 188 -1.52 0.68 14.74
N ALA A 189 -1.11 1.46 13.73
CA ALA A 189 -0.78 0.93 12.41
C ALA A 189 0.47 0.04 12.43
N VAL A 190 0.51 -0.89 11.46
CA VAL A 190 1.61 -1.85 11.30
C VAL A 190 2.10 -1.81 9.84
N PRO A 191 3.35 -1.42 9.58
CA PRO A 191 3.90 -1.42 8.23
C PRO A 191 4.12 -2.86 7.74
N ILE A 192 3.69 -3.15 6.52
CA ILE A 192 3.81 -4.48 5.90
C ILE A 192 4.81 -4.53 4.75
N LEU A 193 5.07 -3.38 4.12
CA LEU A 193 5.99 -3.20 3.00
C LEU A 193 6.97 -2.05 3.32
N SER A 194 8.14 -2.11 2.70
CA SER A 194 9.23 -1.14 2.80
C SER A 194 9.82 -0.88 1.41
N SER A 195 10.45 0.29 1.22
CA SER A 195 11.24 0.65 0.03
C SER A 195 12.45 -0.25 -0.20
N GLY A 196 12.84 -1.06 0.80
CA GLY A 196 13.97 -1.98 0.73
C GLY A 196 15.33 -1.28 0.74
N LYS A 197 16.42 -2.05 0.68
CA LYS A 197 17.80 -1.53 0.78
C LYS A 197 18.27 -0.73 -0.44
N LEU A 198 17.58 -0.87 -1.58
CA LEU A 198 17.96 -0.25 -2.87
C LEU A 198 17.05 0.92 -3.27
N GLY A 199 15.98 1.16 -2.53
CA GLY A 199 15.13 2.34 -2.68
C GLY A 199 15.58 3.44 -1.72
N CYS A 200 15.89 4.62 -2.27
CA CYS A 200 16.14 5.82 -1.46
C CYS A 200 14.93 6.75 -1.57
N CYS A 201 14.53 7.33 -0.44
CA CYS A 201 13.48 8.34 -0.40
C CYS A 201 14.11 9.68 -0.77
N MET A 202 13.64 10.30 -1.85
CA MET A 202 13.99 11.69 -2.14
C MET A 202 12.80 12.55 -1.76
N THR A 203 12.98 13.41 -0.76
CA THR A 203 12.02 14.48 -0.49
C THR A 203 11.84 15.25 -1.78
N THR A 204 10.60 15.46 -2.23
CA THR A 204 10.39 16.28 -3.42
C THR A 204 10.85 17.68 -3.06
N PHE A 205 12.02 18.08 -3.56
CA PHE A 205 12.38 19.50 -3.61
C PHE A 205 11.30 20.13 -4.49
N GLU A 206 10.39 20.88 -3.87
CA GLU A 206 9.66 21.90 -4.61
C GLU A 206 10.74 22.79 -5.23
N ASP A 207 10.73 22.86 -6.55
CA ASP A 207 11.49 23.87 -7.29
C ASP A 207 11.03 25.23 -6.74
N THR A 208 11.76 25.78 -5.78
CA THR A 208 11.71 27.20 -5.46
C THR A 208 12.20 27.89 -6.72
N LYS A 209 11.28 28.18 -7.63
CA LYS A 209 11.46 29.16 -8.68
C LYS A 209 11.60 30.50 -7.98
N THR A 210 12.83 30.82 -7.62
CA THR A 210 13.27 32.19 -7.37
C THR A 210 12.98 32.97 -8.65
N THR A 211 11.93 33.79 -8.61
CA THR A 211 11.73 34.88 -9.58
C THR A 211 11.74 36.17 -8.80
#